data_AF-A0A4R1M9N1-F1
#
_entry.id   AF-A0A4R1M9N1-F1
#
_cell.length_a   1.000
_cell.length_b   1.000
_cell.length_c   1.000
_cell.angle_alpha   90.00
_cell.angle_beta   90.00
_cell.angle_gamma   90.00
#
_symmetry.space_group_name_H-M   'P 1'
#
loop_
_entity.id
_entity.type
_entity.pdbx_description
1 polymer ?
#
loop_
_entity_poly.entity_id
_entity_poly.type
_entity_poly.pdbx_seq_one_letter_code
_entity_poly.pdbx_strand_id
1 'polypeptide(L)'
;MRKYRKIAITLAVMLVFLLFCTTAYAAPTGDVAGAIEGTWNDASGQIKTVVNKVVFPAIDLILAVFFFAKLGMAYFDYRKHGQFEWAAPAILFACLVFTLTAPLYIWQILGM
;
A
#
# COMPACT_ATOMS: atom_id res chain seq x y z
N MET A 1 41.21 -54.14 19.39
CA MET A 1 41.14 -53.71 17.98
C MET A 1 39.72 -53.35 17.49
N ARG A 2 38.76 -54.28 17.46
CA ARG A 2 37.40 -54.02 16.91
C ARG A 2 36.58 -52.92 17.63
N LYS A 3 36.65 -52.81 18.96
CA LYS A 3 35.95 -51.76 19.74
C LYS A 3 36.47 -50.35 19.43
N TYR A 4 37.78 -50.16 19.45
CA TYR A 4 38.42 -48.86 19.13
C TYR A 4 38.15 -48.42 17.68
N ARG A 5 38.12 -49.37 16.74
CA ARG A 5 37.75 -49.11 15.34
C ARG A 5 36.29 -48.63 15.20
N LYS A 6 35.34 -49.19 15.96
CA LYS A 6 33.95 -48.73 15.96
C LYS A 6 33.83 -47.31 16.52
N ILE A 7 34.51 -47.03 17.63
CA ILE A 7 34.53 -45.70 18.28
C ILE A 7 35.10 -44.63 17.32
N ALA A 8 36.21 -44.94 16.65
CA ALA A 8 36.83 -44.04 15.67
C ALA A 8 35.90 -43.74 14.49
N ILE A 9 35.16 -44.75 14.00
CA ILE A 9 34.19 -44.58 12.91
C ILE A 9 33.01 -43.71 13.37
N THR A 10 32.46 -43.93 14.56
CA THR A 10 31.38 -43.07 15.10
C THR A 10 31.81 -41.62 15.30
N LEU A 11 33.03 -41.38 15.78
CA LEU A 11 33.59 -40.03 15.92
C LEU A 11 33.78 -39.37 14.55
N ALA A 12 34.30 -40.10 13.55
CA ALA A 12 34.46 -39.60 12.19
C ALA A 12 33.11 -39.24 11.55
N VAL A 13 32.08 -40.09 11.73
CA VAL A 13 30.72 -39.81 11.22
C VAL A 13 30.12 -38.59 11.92
N MET A 14 30.30 -38.44 13.23
CA MET A 14 29.80 -37.27 13.97
C MET A 14 30.49 -35.97 13.53
N LEU A 15 31.80 -36.03 13.26
CA LEU A 15 32.58 -34.89 12.78
C LEU A 15 32.17 -34.48 11.35
N VAL A 16 31.93 -35.46 10.48
CA VAL A 16 31.35 -35.25 9.14
C VAL A 16 29.95 -34.63 9.25
N PHE A 17 29.10 -35.12 10.16
CA PHE A 17 27.76 -34.57 10.38
C PHE A 17 27.83 -33.11 10.86
N LEU A 18 28.72 -32.78 11.79
CA LEU A 18 28.92 -31.41 12.27
C LEU A 18 29.43 -30.47 11.17
N LEU A 19 30.33 -30.94 10.30
CA LEU A 19 30.81 -30.16 9.16
C LEU A 19 29.70 -29.88 8.14
N PHE A 20 28.84 -30.86 7.85
CA PHE A 20 27.73 -30.74 6.89
C PHE A 20 26.43 -30.15 7.47
N CYS A 21 26.25 -30.07 8.79
CA CYS A 21 25.10 -29.39 9.41
C CYS A 21 25.22 -27.86 9.40
N THR A 22 26.43 -27.31 9.22
CA THR A 22 26.63 -25.85 9.14
C THR A 22 25.98 -25.24 7.89
N THR A 23 25.82 -26.01 6.81
CA THR A 23 25.14 -25.56 5.58
C THR A 23 23.61 -25.61 5.67
N ALA A 24 23.06 -26.27 6.70
CA ALA A 24 21.63 -26.27 7.01
C ALA A 24 21.23 -25.16 8.00
N TYR A 25 22.21 -24.51 8.65
CA TYR A 25 21.98 -23.21 9.26
C TYR A 25 21.82 -22.21 8.13
N ALA A 26 20.58 -21.85 7.84
CA ALA A 26 20.24 -20.71 7.00
C ALA A 26 20.96 -19.48 7.60
N ALA A 27 22.10 -19.13 7.01
CA ALA A 27 22.76 -17.87 7.28
C ALA A 27 21.72 -16.74 7.13
N PRO A 28 21.84 -15.64 7.90
CA PRO A 28 20.87 -14.54 7.95
C PRO A 28 20.59 -13.85 6.60
N THR A 29 21.30 -14.24 5.53
CA THR A 29 21.14 -13.80 4.14
C THR A 29 20.12 -14.61 3.33
N GLY A 30 19.53 -15.67 3.89
CA GLY A 30 18.61 -16.58 3.20
C GLY A 30 17.12 -16.22 3.29
N ASP A 31 16.76 -15.11 3.96
CA ASP A 31 15.37 -14.69 4.10
C ASP A 31 14.89 -13.93 2.85
N VAL A 32 14.67 -14.70 1.79
CA VAL A 32 14.08 -14.17 0.54
C VAL A 32 12.69 -13.57 0.82
N ALA A 33 11.96 -14.09 1.81
CA ALA A 33 10.65 -13.57 2.18
C ALA A 33 10.75 -12.16 2.78
N GLY A 34 11.66 -11.94 3.73
CA GLY A 34 11.89 -10.61 4.33
C GLY A 34 12.42 -9.57 3.34
N ALA A 35 13.26 -9.97 2.37
CA ALA A 35 13.72 -9.07 1.30
C ALA A 35 12.58 -8.64 0.35
N ILE A 36 11.68 -9.57 0.01
CA ILE A 36 10.50 -9.29 -0.80
C ILE A 36 9.50 -8.42 -0.03
N GLU A 37 9.28 -8.71 1.25
CA GLU A 37 8.39 -7.93 2.12
C GLU A 37 8.90 -6.49 2.31
N GLY A 38 10.21 -6.31 2.50
CA GLY A 38 10.84 -4.99 2.54
C GLY A 38 10.63 -4.20 1.24
N THR A 39 10.85 -4.84 0.08
CA THR A 39 10.63 -4.21 -1.23
C THR A 39 9.16 -3.84 -1.45
N TRP A 40 8.22 -4.68 -1.00
CA TRP A 40 6.78 -4.40 -1.04
C TRP A 40 6.41 -3.21 -0.15
N ASN A 41 6.93 -3.15 1.07
CA ASN A 41 6.69 -2.04 1.98
C ASN A 41 7.20 -0.71 1.42
N ASP A 42 8.39 -0.70 0.81
CA ASP A 42 8.95 0.48 0.16
C ASP A 42 8.11 0.93 -1.05
N ALA A 43 7.73 -0.02 -1.92
CA ALA A 43 6.91 0.27 -3.09
C ALA A 43 5.51 0.78 -2.70
N SER A 44 4.88 0.15 -1.71
CA SER A 44 3.56 0.54 -1.21
C SER A 44 3.61 1.94 -0.56
N GLY A 45 4.67 2.27 0.18
CA GLY A 45 4.91 3.61 0.72
C GLY A 45 5.02 4.69 -0.36
N GLN A 46 5.69 4.39 -1.48
CA GLN A 46 5.75 5.29 -2.63
C GLN A 46 4.38 5.48 -3.28
N ILE A 47 3.61 4.40 -3.47
CA ILE A 47 2.24 4.47 -4.01
C ILE A 47 1.38 5.37 -3.12
N LYS A 48 1.40 5.16 -1.80
CA LYS A 48 0.67 5.99 -0.83
C LYS A 48 1.06 7.46 -0.93
N THR A 49 2.35 7.74 -1.10
CA THR A 49 2.84 9.11 -1.27
C THR A 49 2.34 9.75 -2.56
N VAL A 50 2.49 9.08 -3.70
CA VAL A 50 2.04 9.61 -5.00
C VAL A 50 0.52 9.81 -5.02
N VAL A 51 -0.24 8.86 -4.49
CA VAL A 51 -1.69 8.96 -4.44
C VAL A 51 -2.14 10.12 -3.55
N ASN A 52 -1.56 10.27 -2.35
CA ASN A 52 -1.89 11.37 -1.43
C ASN A 52 -1.43 12.75 -1.92
N LYS A 53 -0.30 12.83 -2.62
CA LYS A 53 0.29 14.12 -3.02
C LYS A 53 -0.08 14.58 -4.42
N VAL A 54 -0.49 13.67 -5.30
CA VAL A 54 -0.75 13.98 -6.70
C VAL A 54 -2.15 13.56 -7.11
N VAL A 55 -2.53 12.30 -6.89
CA VAL A 55 -3.80 11.77 -7.41
C VAL A 55 -5.01 12.40 -6.73
N PHE A 56 -5.05 12.38 -5.39
CA PHE A 56 -6.15 13.01 -4.65
C PHE A 56 -6.25 14.51 -4.93
N PRO A 57 -5.16 15.31 -4.83
CA PRO A 57 -5.21 16.73 -5.17
C PRO A 57 -5.65 17.03 -6.61
N ALA A 58 -5.25 16.21 -7.58
CA ALA A 58 -5.68 16.38 -8.96
C ALA A 58 -7.19 16.16 -9.12
N ILE A 59 -7.74 15.12 -8.48
CA ILE A 59 -9.18 14.84 -8.49
C ILE A 59 -9.95 15.96 -7.76
N ASP A 60 -9.45 16.40 -6.60
CA ASP A 60 -10.06 17.49 -5.81
C ASP A 60 -10.15 18.78 -6.62
N LEU A 61 -9.10 19.12 -7.38
CA LEU A 61 -9.11 20.30 -8.25
C LEU A 61 -10.17 20.18 -9.34
N ILE A 62 -10.24 19.06 -10.04
CA ILE A 62 -11.23 18.84 -11.11
C ILE A 62 -12.65 18.94 -10.55
N LEU A 63 -12.92 18.26 -9.43
CA LEU A 63 -14.22 18.29 -8.78
C LEU A 63 -14.58 19.68 -8.26
N ALA A 64 -13.63 20.43 -7.68
CA ALA A 64 -13.85 21.79 -7.23
C ALA A 64 -14.21 22.71 -8.40
N VAL A 65 -13.46 22.65 -9.51
CA VAL A 65 -13.75 23.44 -10.72
C VAL A 65 -15.14 23.11 -11.26
N PHE A 66 -15.51 21.83 -11.35
CA PHE A 66 -16.83 21.41 -11.83
C PHE A 66 -17.95 21.82 -10.88
N PHE A 67 -17.74 21.71 -9.57
CA PHE A 67 -18.69 22.15 -8.56
C PHE A 67 -18.98 23.65 -8.70
N PHE A 68 -17.95 24.50 -8.73
CA PHE A 68 -18.13 25.94 -8.85
C PHE A 68 -18.72 26.35 -10.21
N ALA A 69 -18.33 25.68 -11.30
CA ALA A 69 -18.92 25.91 -12.61
C ALA A 69 -20.42 25.58 -12.63
N LYS A 70 -20.82 24.41 -12.13
CA LYS A 70 -22.23 24.01 -12.08
C LYS A 70 -23.06 24.85 -11.11
N LEU A 71 -22.50 25.22 -9.96
CA LEU A 71 -23.15 26.12 -9.01
C LEU A 71 -23.36 27.51 -9.61
N GLY A 72 -22.38 28.05 -10.34
CA GLY A 72 -22.50 29.30 -11.07
C GLY A 72 -23.58 29.25 -12.15
N MET A 73 -23.62 28.18 -12.94
CA MET A 73 -24.67 27.98 -13.96
C MET A 73 -26.06 27.85 -13.32
N ALA A 74 -26.19 27.08 -12.24
CA ALA A 74 -27.45 26.93 -11.51
C ALA A 74 -27.95 28.27 -10.95
N TYR A 75 -27.04 29.12 -10.47
CA TYR A 75 -27.38 30.48 -10.04
C TYR A 75 -27.86 31.36 -11.21
N PHE A 76 -27.20 31.30 -12.36
CA PHE A 76 -27.61 32.06 -13.54
C PHE A 76 -28.95 31.58 -14.10
N ASP A 77 -29.21 30.27 -14.12
CA ASP A 77 -30.49 29.71 -14.55
C ASP A 77 -31.61 30.06 -13.58
N TYR A 78 -31.36 30.04 -12.28
CA TYR A 78 -32.32 30.54 -11.29
C TYR A 78 -32.69 32.00 -11.53
N ARG A 79 -31.72 32.85 -11.88
CA ARG A 79 -31.98 34.26 -12.19
C ARG A 79 -32.82 34.47 -13.45
N LYS A 80 -32.75 33.56 -14.43
CA LYS A 80 -33.44 33.69 -15.72
C LYS A 80 -34.79 32.99 -15.76
N HIS A 81 -34.86 31.79 -15.18
CA HIS A 81 -35.98 30.87 -15.30
C HIS A 81 -36.72 30.64 -13.98
N GLY A 82 -36.21 31.14 -12.86
CA GLY A 82 -36.84 31.03 -11.54
C GLY A 82 -36.78 29.63 -10.91
N GLN A 83 -36.25 28.63 -11.63
CA GLN A 83 -36.05 27.28 -11.14
C GLN A 83 -34.56 27.04 -10.87
N PHE A 84 -34.24 26.55 -9.67
CA PHE A 84 -32.88 26.20 -9.29
C PHE A 84 -32.75 24.67 -9.23
N GLU A 85 -31.91 24.10 -10.10
CA GLU A 85 -31.54 22.69 -10.01
C GLU A 85 -30.41 22.48 -9.00
N TRP A 86 -30.78 22.05 -7.79
CA TRP A 86 -29.83 21.78 -6.70
C TRP A 86 -29.11 20.43 -6.82
N ALA A 87 -29.66 19.48 -7.58
CA ALA A 87 -29.19 18.10 -7.61
C ALA A 87 -27.73 18.00 -8.09
N ALA A 88 -27.40 18.60 -9.23
CA ALA A 88 -26.04 18.54 -9.80
C ALA A 88 -24.99 19.19 -8.88
N PRO A 89 -25.16 20.42 -8.38
CA PRO A 89 -24.24 21.01 -7.41
C PRO A 89 -24.10 20.19 -6.12
N ALA A 90 -25.19 19.64 -5.59
CA ALA A 90 -25.17 18.86 -4.35
C ALA A 90 -24.39 17.54 -4.49
N ILE A 91 -24.55 16.83 -5.61
CA ILE A 91 -23.80 15.59 -5.88
C ILE A 91 -22.31 15.89 -6.01
N LEU A 92 -21.94 16.92 -6.78
CA LEU A 92 -20.54 17.32 -6.95
C LEU A 92 -19.90 17.74 -5.63
N PHE A 93 -20.66 18.42 -4.77
CA PHE A 93 -20.22 18.78 -3.43
C PHE A 93 -19.96 17.55 -2.55
N ALA A 94 -20.89 16.60 -2.52
CA ALA A 94 -20.71 15.35 -1.77
C ALA A 94 -19.48 14.57 -2.28
N CYS A 95 -19.28 14.49 -3.59
CA CYS A 95 -18.10 13.88 -4.18
C CYS A 95 -16.81 14.59 -3.75
N LEU A 96 -16.77 15.92 -3.80
CA LEU A 96 -15.60 16.70 -3.38
C LEU A 96 -15.26 16.48 -1.90
N VAL A 97 -16.26 16.46 -1.02
CA VAL A 97 -16.04 16.19 0.42
C VAL A 97 -15.52 14.78 0.64
N PHE A 98 -16.04 13.80 -0.11
CA PHE A 98 -15.56 12.42 -0.05
C PHE A 98 -14.10 12.30 -0.49
N THR A 99 -13.70 12.93 -1.61
CA THR A 99 -12.31 12.84 -2.10
C THR A 99 -11.32 13.54 -1.18
N LEU A 100 -11.71 14.67 -0.58
CA LEU A 100 -10.88 15.39 0.41
C LEU A 100 -10.64 14.58 1.69
N THR A 101 -11.59 13.73 2.08
CA THR A 101 -11.50 12.91 3.30
C THR A 101 -10.94 11.52 3.05
N ALA A 102 -10.94 11.03 1.81
CA ALA A 102 -10.43 9.73 1.42
C ALA A 102 -8.98 9.42 1.88
N PRO A 103 -8.01 10.35 1.84
CA PRO A 103 -6.65 10.10 2.32
C PRO A 103 -6.57 9.69 3.80
N LEU A 104 -7.57 10.03 4.62
CA LEU A 104 -7.58 9.78 6.06
C LEU A 104 -7.90 8.33 6.41
N TYR A 105 -8.72 7.64 5.61
CA TYR A 105 -9.24 6.31 5.94
C TYR A 105 -8.94 5.23 4.89
N ILE A 106 -8.68 5.58 3.63
CA ILE A 106 -8.58 4.58 2.55
C ILE A 106 -7.42 3.60 2.76
N TRP A 107 -6.32 4.08 3.33
CA TRP A 107 -5.14 3.25 3.59
C TRP A 107 -5.37 2.26 4.74
N GLN A 108 -6.16 2.64 5.76
CA GLN A 108 -6.55 1.74 6.83
C GLN A 108 -7.43 0.60 6.31
N ILE A 109 -8.35 0.91 5.39
CA ILE A 109 -9.21 -0.10 4.76
C ILE A 109 -8.40 -1.07 3.89
N LEU A 110 -7.35 -0.58 3.23
CA LEU A 110 -6.45 -1.38 2.39
C LEU A 110 -5.40 -2.18 3.19
N GLY A 111 -5.33 -2.03 4.51
CA GLY A 111 -4.35 -2.72 5.35
C GLY A 111 -2.92 -2.19 5.25
N MET A 112 -2.77 -0.88 4.95
CA MET A 112 -1.49 -0.17 4.78
C MET A 112 -1.22 0.92 5.83
#